data_AF-A0A7C3NVP2-F1
#
_entry.id   AF-A0A7C3NVP2-F1
#
_cell.length_a   1.000
_cell.length_b   1.000
_cell.length_c   1.000
_cell.angle_alpha   90.00
_cell.angle_beta   90.00
_cell.angle_gamma   90.00
#
_symmetry.space_group_name_H-M   'P 1'
#
loop_
_entity.id
_entity.type
_entity.pdbx_description
1 polymer ?
#
loop_
_entity_poly.entity_id
_entity_poly.type
_entity_poly.pdbx_seq_one_letter_code
_entity_poly.pdbx_strand_id
1 'polypeptide(L)' 'MFGLGVPELMVILVIALVIFGPSKLPQIGSGLGKAIRDFKKGVTESNDEENSKESHKETKDLPR' A
#
# COMPACT_ATOMS: atom_id res chain seq x y z
N MET A 1 -13.76 10.06 -28.29
CA MET A 1 -13.06 9.24 -29.29
C MET A 1 -11.57 9.14 -28.97
N PHE A 2 -11.21 8.57 -27.81
CA PHE A 2 -9.85 8.14 -27.46
C PHE A 2 -9.98 7.37 -26.14
N GLY A 3 -10.53 6.16 -26.22
CA GLY A 3 -10.50 5.26 -25.07
C GLY A 3 -9.10 4.69 -25.04
N LEU A 4 -8.27 5.13 -24.09
CA LEU A 4 -7.00 4.47 -23.80
C LEU A 4 -7.34 3.06 -23.34
N GLY A 5 -7.36 2.14 -24.30
CA GLY A 5 -7.60 0.74 -24.05
C GLY A 5 -6.37 0.09 -23.44
N VAL A 6 -6.58 -1.12 -22.93
CA VAL A 6 -5.49 -2.03 -22.55
C VAL A 6 -4.44 -2.18 -23.68
N PRO A 7 -4.82 -2.25 -24.99
CA PRO A 7 -3.84 -2.37 -26.07
C PRO A 7 -2.90 -1.17 -26.19
N GLU A 8 -3.44 0.06 -26.19
CA GLU A 8 -2.63 1.29 -26.28
C GLU A 8 -1.69 1.42 -25.07
N LEU A 9 -2.17 1.08 -23.88
CA LEU A 9 -1.37 1.13 -22.67
C LEU A 9 -0.22 0.11 -22.71
N MET A 10 -0.45 -1.07 -23.30
CA MET A 10 0.58 -2.08 -23.55
C MET A 10 1.66 -1.58 -24.52
N VAL A 11 1.29 -0.90 -25.61
CA VAL A 11 2.27 -0.34 -26.57
C VAL A 11 3.15 0.71 -25.88
N ILE A 12 2.54 1.61 -25.10
CA ILE A 12 3.28 2.62 -24.32
C ILE A 12 4.21 1.94 -23.31
N LEU A 13 3.73 0.90 -22.62
CA LEU A 13 4.53 0.13 -21.68
C LEU A 13 5.75 -0.51 -22.36
N VAL A 14 5.58 -1.11 -23.54
CA VAL A 14 6.68 -1.70 -24.31
C VAL A 14 7.72 -0.65 -24.68
N ILE A 15 7.30 0.52 -25.17
CA ILE A 15 8.22 1.62 -25.50
C ILE A 15 8.97 2.09 -24.24
N ALA A 16 8.26 2.28 -23.13
CA ALA A 16 8.88 2.65 -21.86
C ALA A 16 9.88 1.59 -21.38
N LEU A 17 9.57 0.30 -21.58
CA LEU A 17 10.46 -0.82 -21.26
C LEU A 17 11.70 -0.87 -22.15
N VAL A 18 11.62 -0.44 -23.41
CA VAL A 18 12.81 -0.34 -24.27
C VAL A 18 13.73 0.78 -23.80
N ILE A 19 13.17 1.92 -23.38
CA ILE A 19 13.95 3.08 -22.91
C ILE A 19 14.56 2.83 -21.52
N PHE A 20 13.75 2.35 -20.57
CA PHE A 20 14.16 2.16 -19.18
C PHE A 20 14.72 0.76 -18.89
N GLY A 21 14.38 -0.23 -19.71
CA GLY A 21 14.70 -1.63 -19.48
C GLY A 21 13.68 -2.34 -18.57
N PRO A 22 13.37 -3.63 -18.80
CA PRO A 22 12.46 -4.42 -17.97
C PRO A 22 12.94 -4.58 -16.52
N SER A 23 14.25 -4.48 -16.28
CA SER A 23 14.83 -4.60 -14.93
C SER A 23 14.59 -3.36 -14.05
N LYS A 24 14.30 -2.18 -14.62
CA LYS A 24 14.04 -0.97 -13.83
C LYS A 24 12.66 -1.00 -13.16
N LEU A 25 11.65 -1.57 -13.80
CA LEU A 25 10.30 -1.67 -13.21
C LEU A 25 10.28 -2.39 -11.84
N PRO A 26 10.83 -3.61 -11.68
CA PRO A 26 10.84 -4.30 -10.39
C PRO A 26 11.76 -3.62 -9.36
N GLN A 27 12.85 -2.97 -9.78
CA GLN A 27 13.69 -2.18 -8.87
C GLN A 27 12.92 -1.02 -8.25
N ILE A 28 12.23 -0.22 -9.08
CA ILE A 28 11.44 0.92 -8.63
C ILE A 28 10.21 0.44 -7.84
N GLY A 29 9.54 -0.62 -8.33
CA GLY A 29 8.38 -1.21 -7.68
C GLY A 29 8.68 -1.79 -6.30
N SER A 30 9.86 -2.40 -6.11
CA SER A 30 10.29 -2.91 -4.80
C SER A 30 10.52 -1.78 -3.79
N GLY A 31 11.12 -0.67 -4.23
CA GLY A 31 11.31 0.52 -3.40
C GLY A 31 9.99 1.19 -3.01
N LEU A 32 9.11 1.45 -4.00
CA LEU A 32 7.78 2.01 -3.78
C LEU A 32 6.90 1.09 -2.94
N GLY A 33 6.93 -0.22 -3.19
CA GLY A 33 6.15 -1.21 -2.45
C GLY A 33 6.55 -1.27 -0.97
N LYS A 34 7.85 -1.18 -0.68
CA LYS A 34 8.33 -1.08 0.70
C LYS A 34 7.87 0.21 1.36
N ALA A 35 7.99 1.35 0.67
CA ALA A 35 7.53 2.64 1.18
C ALA A 35 6.02 2.66 1.46
N ILE A 36 5.19 2.14 0.55
CA ILE A 36 3.74 2.04 0.72
C ILE A 36 3.40 1.10 1.90
N ARG A 37 4.12 -0.02 2.03
CA ARG A 37 3.92 -0.97 3.13
C ARG A 37 4.24 -0.34 4.48
N ASP A 38 5.36 0.37 4.58
CA ASP A 38 5.78 1.03 5.83
C ASP A 38 4.87 2.22 6.14
N PHE A 39 4.43 2.98 5.13
CA PHE A 39 3.42 4.03 5.28
C PHE A 39 2.09 3.47 5.80
N LYS A 40 1.59 2.38 5.20
CA LYS A 40 0.35 1.73 5.64
C LYS A 40 0.44 1.23 7.08
N LYS A 41 1.58 0.67 7.48
CA LYS A 41 1.80 0.23 8.87
C LYS A 41 1.75 1.40 9.84
N GLY A 42 2.46 2.49 9.57
CA GLY A 42 2.45 3.67 10.45
C GLY A 42 1.06 4.30 10.58
N VAL A 43 0.29 4.34 9.49
CA VAL A 43 -1.11 4.81 9.52
C VAL A 43 -2.02 3.85 10.30
N THR A 44 -1.85 2.53 10.15
CA THR A 44 -2.62 1.53 10.90
C THR A 44 -2.29 1.55 12.39
N GLU A 45 -1.01 1.55 12.80
CA GLU A 45 -0.62 1.67 14.21
C GLU A 45 -1.16 2.96 14.85
N SER A 46 -1.10 4.09 14.13
CA SER A 46 -1.66 5.36 14.61
C SER A 46 -3.19 5.32 14.82
N ASN A 47 -3.92 4.49 14.05
CA ASN A 47 -5.36 4.29 14.22
C ASN A 47 -5.69 3.22 15.30
N ASP A 48 -4.85 2.18 15.45
CA ASP A 48 -5.05 1.13 16.45
C ASP A 48 -4.69 1.60 17.88
N GLU A 49 -3.83 2.61 18.03
CA GLU A 49 -3.57 3.27 19.33
C GLU A 49 -4.77 4.08 19.86
N GLU A 50 -5.70 4.49 18.97
CA GLU A 50 -6.99 5.08 19.37
C GLU A 50 -8.04 4.01 19.73
N ASN A 51 -8.00 2.82 19.11
CA ASN A 51 -8.99 1.75 19.32
C ASN A 51 -8.63 0.81 20.50
N SER A 52 -7.35 0.64 20.82
CA SER A 52 -6.91 -0.31 21.88
C SER A 52 -7.11 0.19 23.32
N LYS A 53 -7.61 1.40 23.53
CA LYS A 53 -7.90 1.95 24.88
C LYS A 53 -9.29 1.60 25.41
N GLU A 54 -10.18 1.00 24.61
CA GLU A 54 -11.57 0.74 25.02
C GLU A 54 -11.81 -0.69 25.55
N SER A 55 -10.90 -1.64 25.34
CA SER A 55 -11.14 -3.06 25.67
C SER A 55 -10.57 -3.53 27.03
N HIS A 56 -10.09 -2.64 27.90
CA HIS A 56 -9.50 -3.03 29.19
C HIS A 56 -10.10 -2.31 30.41
N LYS A 57 -11.44 -2.20 30.48
CA LYS A 57 -12.13 -1.71 31.70
C LYS A 57 -13.33 -2.52 32.22
N GLU A 58 -13.75 -3.62 31.60
CA GLU A 58 -15.02 -4.30 31.95
C GLU A 58 -14.89 -5.69 32.58
N THR A 59 -13.90 -5.96 33.45
CA THR A 59 -13.87 -7.26 34.17
C THR A 59 -13.33 -7.21 35.61
N LYS A 60 -13.20 -6.04 36.25
CA LYS A 60 -12.71 -5.98 37.65
C LYS A 60 -13.70 -5.51 38.71
N ASP A 61 -14.95 -5.22 38.35
CA ASP A 61 -15.99 -4.84 39.30
C ASP A 61 -17.14 -5.87 39.31
N LEU A 62 -16.87 -7.06 39.85
CA LEU A 62 -17.92 -7.86 40.50
C LEU A 62 -17.61 -7.92 42.00
N PRO A 63 -18.26 -7.07 42.83
CA PRO A 63 -18.26 -7.25 44.28
C PRO A 63 -19.07 -8.51 44.62
N ARG A 64 -18.43 -9.44 45.35
CA ARG A 64 -19.11 -10.48 46.14
C ARG A 64 -19.24 -10.00 47.57
#